data_AF-A0A518HD65-F1
#
_entry.id   AF-A0A518HD65-F1
#
_cell.length_a   1.000
_cell.length_b   1.000
_cell.length_c   1.000
_cell.angle_alpha   90.00
_cell.angle_beta   90.00
_cell.angle_gamma   90.00
#
_symmetry.space_group_name_H-M   'P 1'
#
loop_
_entity.id
_entity.type
_entity.pdbx_description
1 polymer ?
#
loop_
_entity_poly.entity_id
_entity_poly.type
_entity_poly.pdbx_seq_one_letter_code
_entity_poly.pdbx_strand_id
1 'polypeptide(L)'
;MAYWFAGFFAKPAVDAPGELPEDAAWRVVESPFSGVGLRMPDLLDARPEVVRVLELARGLGIDRAEDWIFLVYTCFGGRVDSVFGLGRRGSRDFGPIEEDDELGKNPAEERPTSRASLDLMAAFGVAEEDARDFAPFRRGYWGEV
;
A
#
# COMPACT_ATOMS: atom_id res chain seq x y z
N MET A 1 1.54 -18.02 7.00
CA MET A 1 0.22 -17.44 7.28
C MET A 1 0.08 -16.21 6.40
N ALA A 2 -1.08 -16.03 5.76
CA ALA A 2 -1.32 -14.87 4.92
C ALA A 2 -1.31 -13.58 5.75
N TYR A 3 -0.87 -12.48 5.16
CA TYR A 3 -0.89 -11.15 5.73
C TYR A 3 -1.52 -10.21 4.71
N TRP A 4 -2.41 -9.33 5.18
CA TRP A 4 -3.12 -8.41 4.30
C TRP A 4 -2.93 -6.98 4.78
N PHE A 5 -2.90 -6.07 3.81
CA PHE A 5 -2.86 -4.65 4.06
C PHE A 5 -3.78 -3.95 3.08
N ALA A 6 -4.44 -2.92 3.59
CA ALA A 6 -5.13 -1.94 2.81
C ALA A 6 -4.87 -0.57 3.43
N GLY A 7 -4.56 0.44 2.63
CA GLY A 7 -4.29 1.76 3.18
C GLY A 7 -3.43 2.66 2.30
N PHE A 8 -2.93 3.73 2.92
CA PHE A 8 -2.18 4.78 2.25
C PHE A 8 -0.72 4.85 2.69
N PHE A 9 0.15 5.25 1.79
CA PHE A 9 1.44 5.85 2.10
C PHE A 9 1.51 7.24 1.47
N ALA A 10 2.14 8.19 2.15
CA ALA A 10 2.22 9.56 1.70
C ALA A 10 3.56 10.19 2.05
N LYS A 11 4.11 11.02 1.15
CA LYS A 11 5.33 11.82 1.37
C LYS A 11 5.19 13.21 0.73
N PRO A 12 5.68 14.29 1.37
CA PRO A 12 6.21 14.32 2.73
C PRO A 12 5.14 13.97 3.78
N ALA A 13 5.55 13.80 5.04
CA ALA A 13 4.64 13.49 6.13
C ALA A 13 3.55 14.56 6.26
N VAL A 14 2.30 14.11 6.42
CA VAL A 14 1.16 14.96 6.76
C VAL A 14 0.74 14.66 8.20
N ASP A 15 -0.01 15.58 8.82
CA ASP A 15 -0.55 15.35 10.15
C ASP A 15 -1.64 14.28 10.11
N ALA A 16 -1.68 13.43 11.14
CA ALA A 16 -2.77 12.48 11.31
C ALA A 16 -4.11 13.24 11.46
N PRO A 17 -5.21 12.75 10.87
CA PRO A 17 -6.52 13.27 11.19
C PRO A 17 -6.78 13.05 12.69
N GLY A 18 -7.46 14.02 13.33
CA GLY A 18 -7.69 13.97 14.79
C GLY A 18 -8.48 12.74 15.25
N GLU A 19 -9.27 12.14 14.36
CA GLU A 19 -9.97 10.88 14.58
C GLU A 19 -9.69 9.95 13.41
N LEU A 20 -9.27 8.72 13.73
CA LEU A 20 -9.02 7.66 12.75
C LEU A 20 -10.21 6.70 12.73
N PRO A 21 -10.48 6.04 11.59
CA PRO A 21 -11.42 4.93 11.54
C PRO A 21 -11.08 3.83 12.57
N GLU A 22 -12.07 3.04 12.95
CA GLU A 22 -11.88 1.91 13.87
C GLU A 22 -10.78 0.97 13.35
N ASP A 23 -9.92 0.51 14.25
CA ASP A 23 -8.74 -0.35 13.98
C ASP A 23 -7.71 0.19 12.97
N ALA A 24 -7.88 1.43 12.49
CA ALA A 24 -6.91 2.07 11.63
C ALA A 24 -5.64 2.43 12.41
N ALA A 25 -4.49 2.24 11.76
CA ALA A 25 -3.19 2.52 12.36
C ALA A 25 -2.44 3.56 11.55
N TRP A 26 -2.06 4.66 12.19
CA TRP A 26 -1.21 5.70 11.63
C TRP A 26 0.22 5.54 12.12
N ARG A 27 1.20 5.58 11.21
CA ARG A 27 2.63 5.46 11.55
C ARG A 27 3.48 6.39 10.69
N VAL A 28 4.57 6.88 11.29
CA VAL A 28 5.64 7.55 10.55
C VAL A 28 6.46 6.49 9.81
N VAL A 29 6.80 6.77 8.57
CA VAL A 29 7.72 5.96 7.75
C VAL A 29 8.99 6.78 7.55
N GLU A 30 10.13 6.22 7.94
CA GLU A 30 11.44 6.89 7.83
C GLU A 30 12.31 6.30 6.70
N SER A 31 11.99 5.09 6.25
CA SER A 31 12.69 4.39 5.18
C SER A 31 11.69 3.55 4.38
N PRO A 32 11.79 3.52 3.03
CA PRO A 32 12.81 4.14 2.17
C PRO A 32 12.50 5.60 1.80
N PHE A 33 11.43 6.16 2.36
CA PHE A 33 11.07 7.57 2.23
C PHE A 33 10.69 8.13 3.60
N SER A 34 10.73 9.46 3.75
CA SER A 34 10.23 10.14 4.93
C SER A 34 8.79 10.59 4.70
N GLY A 35 7.86 10.05 5.50
CA GLY A 35 6.44 10.23 5.28
C GLY A 35 5.58 9.58 6.34
N VAL A 36 4.35 9.25 5.97
CA VAL A 36 3.39 8.55 6.82
C VAL A 36 2.79 7.36 6.09
N GLY A 37 2.38 6.38 6.88
CA GLY A 37 1.58 5.25 6.44
C GLY A 37 0.33 5.16 7.29
N LEU A 38 -0.77 4.82 6.64
CA LEU A 38 -2.05 4.56 7.25
C LEU A 38 -2.52 3.17 6.83
N ARG A 39 -2.76 2.29 7.79
CA ARG A 39 -3.45 1.01 7.59
C ARG A 39 -4.93 1.17 7.92
N MET A 40 -5.80 0.64 7.07
CA MET A 40 -7.26 0.66 7.22
C MET A 40 -7.82 -0.77 7.05
N PRO A 41 -8.05 -1.49 8.16
CA PRO A 41 -8.51 -2.88 8.10
C PRO A 41 -9.85 -3.10 7.41
N ASP A 42 -10.74 -2.10 7.47
CA ASP A 42 -12.05 -2.17 6.82
C ASP A 42 -11.99 -2.26 5.29
N LEU A 43 -10.82 -1.98 4.70
CA LEU A 43 -10.61 -2.07 3.25
C LEU A 43 -9.79 -3.30 2.85
N LEU A 44 -9.50 -4.22 3.77
CA LEU A 44 -8.85 -5.48 3.42
C LEU A 44 -9.70 -6.25 2.40
N ASP A 45 -9.05 -6.77 1.36
CA ASP A 45 -9.69 -7.49 0.25
C ASP A 45 -10.69 -6.65 -0.58
N ALA A 46 -10.77 -5.34 -0.32
CA ALA A 46 -11.59 -4.43 -1.11
C ALA A 46 -10.86 -3.99 -2.39
N ARG A 47 -11.63 -3.69 -3.44
CA ARG A 47 -11.16 -2.95 -4.61
C ARG A 47 -12.01 -1.70 -4.78
N PRO A 48 -11.76 -0.66 -3.96
CA PRO A 48 -12.59 0.52 -3.99
C PRO A 48 -12.45 1.20 -5.36
N GLU A 49 -13.56 1.75 -5.86
CA GLU A 49 -13.52 2.57 -7.07
C GLU A 49 -12.54 3.75 -6.89
N VAL A 50 -11.93 4.19 -7.99
CA VAL A 50 -10.97 5.32 -7.98
C VAL A 50 -11.55 6.54 -7.26
N VAL A 51 -12.81 6.88 -7.51
CA VAL A 51 -13.50 7.99 -6.87
C VAL A 51 -13.52 7.83 -5.34
N ARG A 52 -13.81 6.63 -4.85
CA ARG A 52 -13.84 6.33 -3.43
C ARG A 52 -12.46 6.49 -2.78
N VAL A 53 -11.40 6.07 -3.46
CA VAL A 53 -10.03 6.23 -2.95
C VAL A 53 -9.63 7.71 -2.89
N LEU A 54 -10.01 8.51 -3.89
CA LEU A 54 -9.76 9.95 -3.90
C LEU A 54 -10.54 10.68 -2.79
N GLU A 55 -11.78 10.28 -2.54
CA GLU A 55 -12.58 10.79 -1.44
C GLU A 55 -11.97 10.46 -0.08
N LEU A 56 -11.50 9.22 0.10
CA LEU A 56 -10.79 8.80 1.31
C LEU A 56 -9.51 9.61 1.51
N ALA A 57 -8.69 9.76 0.47
CA ALA A 57 -7.45 10.53 0.54
C ALA A 57 -7.71 11.98 1.00
N ARG A 58 -8.78 12.61 0.48
CA ARG A 58 -9.21 13.96 0.89
C ARG A 58 -9.75 14.00 2.31
N GLY A 59 -10.62 13.06 2.68
CA GLY A 59 -11.22 13.00 4.01
C GLY A 59 -10.18 12.80 5.12
N LEU A 60 -9.09 12.08 4.80
CA LEU A 60 -7.99 11.79 5.70
C LEU A 60 -6.86 12.83 5.63
N GLY A 61 -6.94 13.82 4.72
CA GLY A 61 -5.91 14.83 4.50
C GLY A 61 -4.62 14.31 3.83
N ILE A 62 -4.62 13.06 3.34
CA ILE A 62 -3.52 12.44 2.60
C ILE A 62 -3.28 13.16 1.27
N ASP A 63 -4.32 13.72 0.65
CA ASP A 63 -4.25 14.46 -0.61
C ASP A 63 -3.39 15.74 -0.54
N ARG A 64 -3.05 16.19 0.67
CA ARG A 64 -2.15 17.33 0.91
C ARG A 64 -0.68 16.96 0.74
N ALA A 65 -0.34 15.67 0.76
CA ALA A 65 1.00 15.21 0.44
C ALA A 65 1.29 15.39 -1.05
N GLU A 66 2.56 15.66 -1.39
CA GLU A 66 3.01 15.79 -2.78
C GLU A 66 2.83 14.46 -3.53
N ASP A 67 3.23 13.37 -2.87
CA ASP A 67 3.10 12.03 -3.37
C ASP A 67 2.27 11.20 -2.40
N TRP A 68 1.33 10.41 -2.90
CA TRP A 68 0.64 9.39 -2.12
C TRP A 68 0.32 8.17 -2.95
N ILE A 69 0.15 7.03 -2.30
CA ILE A 69 -0.27 5.79 -2.92
C ILE A 69 -1.26 5.07 -2.00
N PHE A 70 -2.35 4.60 -2.58
CA PHE A 70 -3.25 3.64 -1.97
C PHE A 70 -2.87 2.24 -2.45
N LEU A 71 -2.80 1.29 -1.53
CA LEU A 71 -2.48 -0.11 -1.80
C LEU A 71 -3.48 -1.01 -1.08
N VAL A 72 -3.91 -2.05 -1.76
CA VAL A 72 -4.49 -3.27 -1.19
C VAL A 72 -3.61 -4.42 -1.65
N TYR A 73 -3.04 -5.20 -0.73
CA TYR A 73 -2.27 -6.38 -1.10
C TYR A 73 -2.48 -7.54 -0.14
N THR A 74 -2.27 -8.73 -0.68
CA THR A 74 -2.21 -9.99 0.06
C THR A 74 -0.80 -10.55 -0.05
N CYS A 75 -0.23 -10.96 1.08
CA CYS A 75 1.05 -11.64 1.15
C CYS A 75 0.91 -13.06 1.72
N PHE A 76 1.31 -14.08 0.97
CA PHE A 76 1.39 -15.48 1.38
C PHE A 76 2.85 -15.92 1.41
N GLY A 77 3.28 -16.54 2.51
CA GLY A 77 4.67 -16.99 2.66
C GLY A 77 5.73 -15.87 2.63
N GLY A 78 5.32 -14.60 2.83
CA GLY A 78 6.20 -13.43 2.81
C GLY A 78 6.39 -12.77 1.45
N ARG A 79 5.59 -13.12 0.43
CA ARG A 79 5.61 -12.51 -0.92
C ARG A 79 4.23 -11.98 -1.27
N VAL A 80 4.15 -10.94 -2.12
CA VAL A 80 2.88 -10.34 -2.58
C VAL A 80 2.24 -11.22 -3.67
N ASP A 81 1.06 -11.79 -3.39
CA ASP A 81 0.29 -12.65 -4.31
C ASP A 81 -0.79 -11.89 -5.07
N SER A 82 -1.32 -10.82 -4.49
CA SER A 82 -2.29 -9.95 -5.13
C SER A 82 -2.01 -8.51 -4.76
N VAL A 83 -2.16 -7.59 -5.70
CA VAL A 83 -2.04 -6.16 -5.45
C VAL A 83 -3.03 -5.38 -6.28
N PHE A 84 -3.62 -4.37 -5.66
CA PHE A 84 -4.34 -3.30 -6.30
C PHE A 84 -3.80 -1.98 -5.75
N GLY A 85 -3.58 -1.00 -6.62
CA GLY A 85 -3.14 0.30 -6.16
C GLY A 85 -3.31 1.41 -7.17
N LEU A 86 -3.34 2.63 -6.65
CA LEU A 86 -3.34 3.87 -7.41
C LEU A 86 -2.76 4.97 -6.54
N GLY A 87 -2.34 6.07 -7.15
CA GLY A 87 -1.75 7.16 -6.40
C GLY A 87 -1.48 8.38 -7.23
N ARG A 88 -0.69 9.27 -6.64
CA ARG A 88 -0.19 10.49 -7.25
C ARG A 88 1.29 10.64 -6.94
N ARG A 89 2.03 11.12 -7.93
CA ARG A 89 3.39 11.62 -7.76
C ARG A 89 3.51 13.02 -8.35
N GLY A 90 3.78 14.01 -7.51
CA GLY A 90 3.67 15.42 -7.85
C GLY A 90 2.28 15.76 -8.38
N SER A 91 2.18 16.15 -9.66
CA SER A 91 0.91 16.48 -10.31
C SER A 91 0.31 15.35 -11.16
N ARG A 92 0.94 14.16 -11.18
CA ARG A 92 0.53 13.06 -12.05
C ARG A 92 -0.10 11.92 -11.25
N ASP A 93 -1.33 11.61 -11.58
CA ASP A 93 -2.02 10.43 -11.08
C ASP A 93 -1.52 9.17 -11.82
N PHE A 94 -1.47 8.05 -11.12
CA PHE A 94 -1.13 6.73 -11.67
C PHE A 94 -2.06 5.65 -11.15
N GLY A 95 -2.15 4.55 -11.88
CA GLY A 95 -3.09 3.47 -11.61
C GLY A 95 -4.51 3.74 -12.15
N PRO A 96 -5.48 2.85 -11.85
CA PRO A 96 -5.29 1.62 -11.07
C PRO A 96 -4.34 0.64 -11.76
N ILE A 97 -3.42 0.07 -11.00
CA ILE A 97 -2.59 -1.07 -11.39
C ILE A 97 -3.06 -2.24 -10.52
N GLU A 98 -3.34 -3.37 -11.16
CA GLU A 98 -3.77 -4.57 -10.48
C GLU A 98 -3.09 -5.81 -11.03
N GLU A 99 -2.81 -6.76 -10.14
CA GLU A 99 -2.40 -8.11 -10.47
C GLU A 99 -3.12 -9.06 -9.52
N ASP A 100 -4.00 -9.86 -10.10
CA ASP A 100 -4.60 -11.01 -9.46
C ASP A 100 -3.88 -12.23 -9.98
N ASP A 101 -2.98 -12.78 -9.17
CA ASP A 101 -2.48 -14.12 -9.45
C ASP A 101 -3.57 -15.10 -9.01
N GLU A 102 -4.60 -15.29 -9.87
CA GLU A 102 -5.60 -16.35 -9.68
C GLU A 102 -4.86 -17.68 -9.58
N LEU A 103 -4.79 -18.22 -8.36
CA LEU A 103 -4.58 -19.62 -7.97
C LEU A 103 -4.55 -20.58 -9.18
N GLY A 104 -3.37 -20.78 -9.80
CA GLY A 104 -3.35 -21.49 -11.08
C GLY A 104 -2.10 -22.19 -11.57
N LYS A 105 -0.85 -21.89 -11.16
CA LYS A 105 0.33 -22.60 -11.71
C LYS A 105 1.47 -22.82 -10.71
N ASN A 106 1.57 -24.04 -10.21
CA ASN A 106 2.68 -24.62 -9.44
C ASN A 106 3.12 -23.91 -8.13
N PRO A 107 2.83 -24.48 -6.96
CA PRO A 107 3.35 -24.02 -5.66
C PRO A 107 4.85 -24.39 -5.42
N ALA A 108 5.57 -24.86 -6.45
CA ALA A 108 6.92 -25.40 -6.32
C ALA A 108 8.03 -24.50 -6.92
N GLU A 109 7.68 -23.40 -7.59
CA GLU A 109 8.66 -22.46 -8.13
C GLU A 109 8.70 -21.20 -7.26
N GLU A 110 9.90 -20.74 -6.92
CA GLU A 110 10.12 -19.48 -6.22
C GLU A 110 9.58 -18.32 -7.07
N ARG A 111 8.32 -17.91 -6.85
CA ARG A 111 7.72 -16.84 -7.66
C ARG A 111 8.28 -15.47 -7.25
N PRO A 112 8.83 -14.67 -8.18
CA PRO A 112 9.33 -13.33 -7.88
C PRO A 112 8.20 -12.45 -7.30
N THR A 113 8.56 -11.43 -6.50
CA THR A 113 7.63 -10.39 -6.05
C THR A 113 6.78 -9.89 -7.22
N SER A 114 5.46 -9.76 -7.03
CA SER A 114 4.49 -9.26 -8.02
C SER A 114 5.06 -8.10 -8.83
N ARG A 115 5.05 -8.20 -10.17
CA ARG A 115 5.58 -7.13 -11.02
C ARG A 115 4.76 -5.86 -10.85
N ALA A 116 3.45 -6.00 -10.75
CA ALA A 116 2.54 -4.90 -10.46
C ALA A 116 2.86 -4.19 -9.13
N SER A 117 3.26 -4.94 -8.09
CA SER A 117 3.65 -4.33 -6.81
C SER A 117 4.92 -3.48 -6.96
N LEU A 118 5.91 -3.96 -7.72
CA LEU A 118 7.13 -3.22 -7.99
C LEU A 118 6.86 -1.98 -8.86
N ASP A 119 5.98 -2.09 -9.85
CA ASP A 119 5.59 -0.97 -10.72
C ASP A 119 4.83 0.11 -9.93
N LEU A 120 3.96 -0.27 -8.99
CA LEU A 120 3.27 0.64 -8.07
C LEU A 120 4.26 1.38 -7.15
N MET A 121 5.20 0.66 -6.55
CA MET A 121 6.22 1.25 -5.69
C MET A 121 7.17 2.17 -6.49
N ALA A 122 7.55 1.77 -7.71
CA ALA A 122 8.34 2.61 -8.60
C ALA A 122 7.60 3.87 -9.05
N ALA A 123 6.30 3.77 -9.34
CA ALA A 123 5.44 4.92 -9.66
C ALA A 123 5.37 5.90 -8.47
N PHE A 124 5.33 5.39 -7.25
CA PHE A 124 5.45 6.17 -6.01
C PHE A 124 6.88 6.67 -5.73
N GLY A 125 7.87 6.25 -6.50
CA GLY A 125 9.28 6.68 -6.37
C GLY A 125 10.05 5.96 -5.28
N VAL A 126 9.75 4.68 -5.05
CA VAL A 126 10.55 3.76 -4.23
C VAL A 126 11.35 2.85 -5.15
N ALA A 127 12.64 2.65 -4.85
CA ALA A 127 13.50 1.78 -5.65
C ALA A 127 13.08 0.32 -5.53
N GLU A 128 13.38 -0.49 -6.56
CA GLU A 128 12.98 -1.90 -6.58
C GLU A 128 13.57 -2.69 -5.40
N GLU A 129 14.82 -2.42 -5.03
CA GLU A 129 15.48 -3.04 -3.88
C GLU A 129 14.74 -2.76 -2.57
N ASP A 130 14.35 -1.50 -2.34
CA ASP A 130 13.62 -1.09 -1.16
C ASP A 130 12.17 -1.61 -1.15
N ALA A 131 11.54 -1.70 -2.33
CA ALA A 131 10.19 -2.22 -2.48
C ALA A 131 10.10 -3.70 -2.07
N ARG A 132 11.14 -4.49 -2.35
CA ARG A 132 11.22 -5.91 -1.96
C ARG A 132 11.31 -6.09 -0.44
N ASP A 133 11.97 -5.16 0.24
CA ASP A 133 12.21 -5.21 1.69
C ASP A 133 11.34 -4.23 2.49
N PHE A 134 10.28 -3.71 1.87
CA PHE A 134 9.50 -2.63 2.45
C PHE A 134 8.87 -3.04 3.78
N ALA A 135 9.37 -2.45 4.87
CA ALA A 135 9.03 -2.85 6.24
C ALA A 135 7.52 -2.88 6.54
N PRO A 136 6.68 -1.96 6.01
CA PRO A 136 5.23 -2.01 6.17
C PRO A 136 4.54 -3.27 5.64
N PHE A 137 5.23 -4.07 4.82
CA PHE A 137 4.73 -5.33 4.29
C PHE A 137 5.04 -6.53 5.20
N ARG A 138 5.80 -6.32 6.28
CA ARG A 138 6.15 -7.36 7.24
C ARG A 138 5.08 -7.48 8.32
N ARG A 139 4.72 -8.72 8.66
CA ARG A 139 3.82 -9.02 9.79
C ARG A 139 4.35 -8.38 11.08
N GLY A 140 3.43 -7.82 11.88
CA GLY A 140 3.75 -7.16 13.13
C GLY A 140 4.21 -5.71 12.98
N TYR A 141 4.50 -5.24 11.75
CA TYR A 141 4.87 -3.84 11.53
C TYR A 141 3.76 -2.90 12.02
N TRP A 142 2.48 -3.23 11.81
CA TRP A 142 1.36 -2.39 12.23
C TRP A 142 0.88 -2.62 13.67
N GLY A 143 1.51 -3.55 14.41
CA GLY A 143 1.11 -3.90 15.78
C GLY A 143 0.14 -5.08 15.88
N GLU A 144 -0.12 -5.77 14.76
CA GLU A 144 -0.87 -7.03 14.72
C GLU A 144 -0.08 -8.15 15.41
N VAL A 145 -0.76 -9.00 16.18
CA VAL A 145 -0.18 -10.15 16.91
C VAL A 145 -0.42 -11.44 16.12
#